data_AF-A0A520CIT1-F1
#
_entry.id   AF-A0A520CIT1-F1
#
_cell.length_a   1.000
_cell.length_b   1.000
_cell.length_c   1.000
_cell.angle_alpha   90.00
_cell.angle_beta   90.00
_cell.angle_gamma   90.00
#
_symmetry.space_group_name_H-M   'P 1'
#
loop_
_entity.id
_entity.type
_entity.pdbx_description
1 polymer ?
#
loop_
_entity_poly.entity_id
_entity_poly.type
_entity_poly.pdbx_seq_one_letter_code
_entity_poly.pdbx_strand_id
1 'polypeptide(L)'
;MNNKLKIGICFLLATWLFTGIKCDDEFYEHSMFLKYRPTFQYYFKSPLGMQDMPIAYPADLVVKEAIYDEFINERHWSDNDFLDTGICGILVLGTLYYLALGLIKQFRHEK
;
A
#
# COMPACT_ATOMS: atom_id res chain seq x y z
N MET A 1 12.01 -23.30 8.17
CA MET A 1 12.10 -21.85 7.87
C MET A 1 12.64 -21.10 9.07
N ASN A 2 13.75 -20.38 8.93
CA ASN A 2 14.37 -19.68 10.06
C ASN A 2 13.50 -18.52 10.58
N ASN A 3 13.69 -18.12 11.84
CA ASN A 3 12.87 -17.08 12.49
C ASN A 3 12.94 -15.72 11.78
N LYS A 4 14.09 -15.36 11.18
CA LYS A 4 14.23 -14.10 10.43
C LYS A 4 13.37 -14.11 9.17
N LEU A 5 13.30 -15.26 8.49
CA LEU A 5 12.47 -15.44 7.31
C LEU A 5 10.97 -15.43 7.65
N LYS A 6 10.57 -16.02 8.80
CA LYS A 6 9.20 -15.89 9.32
C LYS A 6 8.84 -14.43 9.56
N ILE A 7 9.71 -13.67 10.25
CA ILE A 7 9.51 -12.24 10.49
C ILE A 7 9.44 -11.47 9.16
N GLY A 8 10.31 -11.78 8.21
CA GLY A 8 10.30 -11.15 6.88
C GLY A 8 9.00 -11.39 6.11
N ILE A 9 8.40 -12.57 6.21
CA ILE A 9 7.09 -12.84 5.60
C ILE A 9 5.98 -12.06 6.30
N CYS A 10 6.00 -11.95 7.63
CA CYS A 10 5.05 -11.11 8.37
C CYS A 10 5.17 -9.63 7.96
N PHE A 11 6.40 -9.12 7.83
CA PHE A 11 6.67 -7.77 7.35
C PHE A 11 6.17 -7.59 5.92
N LEU A 12 6.43 -8.54 5.01
CA LEU A 12 5.97 -8.49 3.63
C LEU A 12 4.43 -8.41 3.55
N LEU A 13 3.73 -9.25 4.33
CA LEU A 13 2.28 -9.22 4.39
C LEU A 13 1.76 -7.89 4.97
N ALA A 14 2.40 -7.38 6.02
CA ALA A 14 2.04 -6.09 6.60
C ALA A 14 2.27 -4.94 5.60
N THR A 15 3.41 -4.91 4.90
CA THR A 15 3.69 -3.94 3.84
C THR A 15 2.60 -4.02 2.77
N TRP A 16 2.31 -5.21 2.23
CA TRP A 16 1.31 -5.34 1.17
C TRP A 16 -0.10 -4.89 1.62
N LEU A 17 -0.51 -5.28 2.83
CA LEU A 17 -1.86 -5.01 3.33
C LEU A 17 -2.05 -3.57 3.76
N PHE A 18 -1.04 -2.92 4.34
CA PHE A 18 -1.16 -1.59 4.95
C PHE A 18 -0.51 -0.47 4.14
N THR A 19 0.35 -0.74 3.17
CA THR A 19 0.83 0.32 2.26
C THR A 19 0.09 0.24 0.92
N GLY A 20 -0.02 1.38 0.25
CA GLY A 20 -0.56 1.49 -1.09
C GLY A 20 0.19 2.53 -1.90
N ILE A 21 -0.03 2.52 -3.20
CA ILE A 21 0.40 3.58 -4.12
C ILE A 21 -0.87 4.29 -4.57
N LYS A 22 -0.91 5.60 -4.34
CA LYS A 22 -1.92 6.48 -4.92
C LYS A 22 -1.37 7.14 -6.17
N CYS A 23 -2.21 7.21 -7.18
CA CYS A 23 -1.96 7.89 -8.43
C CYS A 23 -2.99 9.00 -8.59
N ASP A 24 -2.49 10.22 -8.70
CA ASP A 24 -3.29 11.37 -9.08
C ASP A 24 -3.22 11.54 -10.61
N ASP A 25 -4.37 11.39 -11.27
CA ASP A 25 -4.46 11.50 -12.73
C ASP A 25 -4.29 12.95 -13.21
N GLU A 26 -4.48 13.97 -12.35
CA GLU A 26 -4.29 15.38 -12.72
C GLU A 26 -2.81 15.75 -12.86
N PHE A 27 -1.93 15.10 -12.10
CA PHE A 27 -0.50 15.42 -12.06
C PHE A 27 0.41 14.24 -12.44
N TYR A 28 -0.15 13.07 -12.77
CA TYR A 28 0.56 11.80 -13.00
C TYR A 28 1.53 11.42 -11.85
N GLU A 29 1.27 11.95 -10.65
CA GLU A 29 2.16 11.79 -9.51
C GLU A 29 1.83 10.51 -8.76
N HIS A 30 2.87 9.73 -8.48
CA HIS A 30 2.76 8.48 -7.74
C HIS A 30 3.36 8.68 -6.36
N SER A 31 2.53 8.51 -5.33
CA SER A 31 2.99 8.58 -3.94
C SER A 31 2.59 7.31 -3.19
N MET A 32 3.47 6.86 -2.30
CA MET A 32 3.15 5.81 -1.36
C MET A 32 2.35 6.41 -0.20
N PHE A 33 1.38 5.66 0.31
CA PHE A 33 0.60 6.06 1.48
C PHE A 33 0.29 4.87 2.38
N LEU A 34 0.00 5.16 3.63
CA LEU A 34 -0.42 4.22 4.66
C LEU A 34 -1.94 4.12 4.64
N LYS A 35 -2.44 2.92 4.36
CA LYS A 35 -3.85 2.59 4.47
C LYS A 35 -4.26 2.56 5.93
N TYR A 36 -5.40 3.18 6.23
CA TYR A 36 -5.97 3.16 7.57
C TYR A 36 -6.46 1.76 8.01
N ARG A 37 -6.74 0.87 7.04
CA ARG A 37 -7.16 -0.54 7.25
C ARG A 37 -6.50 -1.48 6.23
N PRO A 38 -6.33 -2.77 6.55
CA PRO A 38 -5.68 -3.71 5.65
C PRO A 38 -6.53 -4.03 4.41
N THR A 39 -5.94 -3.99 3.22
CA THR A 39 -6.59 -4.42 1.97
C THR A 39 -5.59 -5.07 1.01
N PHE A 40 -6.10 -5.95 0.14
CA PHE A 40 -5.31 -6.56 -0.94
C PHE A 40 -5.08 -5.61 -2.13
N GLN A 41 -5.89 -4.56 -2.27
CA GLN A 41 -5.70 -3.55 -3.31
C GLN A 41 -4.46 -2.73 -3.00
N TYR A 42 -3.48 -2.73 -3.90
CA TYR A 42 -2.22 -2.00 -3.69
C TYR A 42 -2.16 -0.68 -4.46
N TYR A 43 -2.88 -0.58 -5.58
CA TYR A 43 -2.89 0.59 -6.44
C TYR A 43 -4.25 1.30 -6.36
N PHE A 44 -4.22 2.59 -6.05
CA PHE A 44 -5.38 3.45 -5.90
C PHE A 44 -5.26 4.54 -6.94
N LYS A 45 -6.12 4.47 -7.95
CA LYS A 45 -6.11 5.42 -9.06
C LYS A 45 -7.37 6.26 -8.98
N SER A 46 -7.21 7.59 -8.95
CA SER A 46 -8.35 8.48 -9.05
C SER A 46 -9.01 8.29 -10.42
N PRO A 47 -10.32 8.03 -10.51
CA PRO A 47 -11.00 8.10 -11.79
C PRO A 47 -11.07 9.58 -12.21
N LEU A 48 -10.17 9.98 -13.13
CA LEU A 48 -10.15 11.26 -13.86
C LEU A 48 -11.37 12.16 -13.65
N GLY A 49 -11.25 13.21 -12.80
CA GLY A 49 -12.02 14.46 -12.82
C GLY A 49 -13.52 14.41 -13.18
N MET A 50 -14.24 13.33 -12.90
CA MET A 50 -15.64 13.15 -13.30
C MET A 50 -16.57 13.76 -12.25
N GLN A 51 -16.34 15.04 -11.96
CA GLN A 51 -17.21 15.83 -11.08
C GLN A 51 -18.65 15.94 -11.61
N ASP A 52 -18.87 15.61 -12.89
CA ASP A 52 -20.19 15.41 -13.47
C ASP A 52 -20.38 13.93 -13.83
N MET A 53 -20.77 13.07 -12.87
CA MET A 53 -21.19 11.70 -13.18
C MET A 53 -22.48 11.73 -14.03
N PRO A 54 -22.45 11.40 -15.33
CA PRO A 54 -23.68 11.26 -16.10
C PRO A 54 -24.47 10.04 -15.61
N ILE A 55 -25.78 10.01 -15.84
CA ILE A 55 -26.68 8.90 -15.46
C ILE A 55 -26.21 7.53 -16.03
N ALA A 56 -25.42 7.55 -17.11
CA ALA A 56 -24.84 6.37 -17.75
C ALA A 56 -23.41 6.01 -17.28
N TYR A 57 -22.97 6.52 -16.13
CA TYR A 57 -21.62 6.25 -15.64
C TYR A 57 -21.42 4.76 -15.33
N PRO A 58 -20.34 4.12 -15.80
CA PRO A 58 -20.08 2.71 -15.58
C PRO A 58 -20.03 2.35 -14.09
N ALA A 59 -20.74 1.30 -13.69
CA ALA A 59 -20.81 0.87 -12.29
C ALA A 59 -19.44 0.49 -11.70
N ASP A 60 -18.49 0.04 -12.51
CA ASP A 60 -17.13 -0.30 -12.04
C ASP A 60 -16.30 0.94 -11.71
N LEU A 61 -16.54 2.07 -12.39
CA LEU A 61 -15.88 3.33 -12.11
C LEU A 61 -16.43 3.99 -10.84
N VAL A 62 -17.75 3.92 -10.61
CA VAL A 62 -18.37 4.35 -9.34
C VAL A 62 -17.70 3.67 -8.15
N VAL A 63 -17.47 2.36 -8.25
CA VAL A 63 -16.84 1.58 -7.17
C VAL A 63 -15.38 2.00 -6.97
N LYS A 64 -14.62 2.27 -8.05
CA LYS A 64 -13.23 2.74 -7.94
C LYS A 64 -13.15 4.12 -7.31
N GLU A 65 -14.09 5.01 -7.62
CA GLU A 65 -14.18 6.34 -7.03
C GLU A 65 -14.48 6.25 -5.55
N ALA A 66 -15.50 5.48 -5.16
CA ALA A 66 -15.83 5.27 -3.75
C ALA A 66 -14.65 4.69 -2.95
N ILE A 67 -13.88 3.76 -3.54
CA ILE A 67 -12.67 3.21 -2.91
C ILE A 67 -11.57 4.28 -2.83
N TYR A 68 -11.39 5.10 -3.86
CA TYR A 68 -10.39 6.16 -3.83
C TYR A 68 -10.74 7.21 -2.77
N ASP A 69 -12.01 7.62 -2.70
CA ASP A 69 -12.51 8.53 -1.69
C ASP A 69 -12.27 7.98 -0.28
N GLU A 70 -12.69 6.73 -0.05
CA GLU A 70 -12.56 6.05 1.24
C GLU A 70 -11.09 5.88 1.69
N PHE A 71 -10.13 5.75 0.77
CA PHE A 71 -8.73 5.49 1.16
C PHE A 71 -7.81 6.71 1.07
N ILE A 72 -8.17 7.70 0.25
CA ILE A 72 -7.28 8.81 -0.13
C ILE A 72 -7.87 10.17 0.26
N ASN A 73 -9.17 10.41 0.01
CA ASN A 73 -9.77 11.73 0.19
C ASN A 73 -10.38 11.94 1.58
N GLU A 74 -10.95 10.89 2.17
CA GLU A 74 -11.46 10.92 3.52
C GLU A 74 -10.32 10.99 4.54
N ARG A 75 -10.57 11.69 5.67
CA ARG A 75 -9.56 11.89 6.71
C ARG A 75 -9.49 10.70 7.65
N HIS A 76 -8.32 10.08 7.73
CA HIS A 76 -8.01 8.95 8.59
C HIS A 76 -6.94 9.28 9.63
N TRP A 77 -6.73 8.34 10.55
CA TRP A 77 -5.65 8.40 11.53
C TRP A 77 -4.26 8.28 10.89
N SER A 78 -4.18 7.69 9.69
CA SER A 78 -2.96 7.48 8.91
C SER A 78 -2.47 8.72 8.18
N ASP A 79 -3.31 9.76 8.04
CA ASP A 79 -3.05 10.91 7.16
C ASP A 79 -2.12 11.97 7.79
N ASN A 80 -1.38 11.58 8.83
CA ASN A 80 -0.30 12.41 9.32
C ASN A 80 0.95 12.11 8.48
N ASP A 81 1.41 13.08 7.68
CA ASP A 81 2.53 12.91 6.75
C ASP A 81 3.78 12.26 7.38
N PHE A 82 4.07 12.59 8.63
CA PHE A 82 5.21 12.02 9.35
C PHE A 82 4.96 10.55 9.74
N LEU A 83 3.76 10.23 10.22
CA LEU A 83 3.40 8.85 10.55
C LEU A 83 3.28 7.97 9.30
N ASP A 84 2.66 8.48 8.25
CA ASP A 84 2.53 7.80 6.96
C ASP A 84 3.92 7.43 6.41
N THR A 85 4.75 8.44 6.18
CA THR A 85 6.10 8.26 5.64
C THR A 85 6.95 7.36 6.55
N GLY A 86 6.85 7.55 7.87
CA GLY A 86 7.60 6.79 8.85
C GLY A 86 7.22 5.30 8.87
N ILE A 87 5.92 4.99 8.94
CA ILE A 87 5.42 3.62 9.00
C ILE A 87 5.65 2.92 7.66
N CYS A 88 5.38 3.58 6.53
CA CYS A 88 5.70 3.06 5.20
C CYS A 88 7.20 2.73 5.07
N GLY A 89 8.07 3.64 5.52
CA GLY A 89 9.51 3.41 5.55
C GLY A 89 9.92 2.20 6.40
N ILE A 90 9.38 2.07 7.62
CA ILE A 90 9.66 0.94 8.52
C ILE A 90 9.20 -0.38 7.89
N LEU A 91 8.01 -0.40 7.30
CA LEU A 91 7.46 -1.60 6.67
C LEU A 91 8.31 -2.03 5.47
N VAL A 92 8.65 -1.11 4.56
CA VAL A 92 9.45 -1.42 3.38
C VAL A 92 10.87 -1.85 3.75
N LEU A 93 11.57 -1.06 4.58
CA LEU A 93 12.95 -1.36 4.98
C LEU A 93 13.02 -2.62 5.84
N GLY A 94 12.06 -2.82 6.75
CA GLY A 94 11.94 -4.02 7.56
C GLY A 94 11.72 -5.27 6.71
N THR A 95 10.83 -5.21 5.72
CA THR A 95 10.62 -6.28 4.73
C THR A 95 11.91 -6.64 4.03
N LEU A 96 12.62 -5.66 3.45
CA LEU A 96 13.88 -5.89 2.74
C LEU A 96 14.94 -6.51 3.66
N TYR A 97 15.11 -5.97 4.87
CA TYR A 97 16.11 -6.43 5.83
C TYR A 97 15.89 -7.88 6.27
N TYR A 98 14.68 -8.21 6.74
CA TYR A 98 14.40 -9.53 7.29
C TYR A 98 14.31 -10.62 6.21
N LEU A 99 13.80 -10.30 5.01
CA LEU A 99 13.81 -11.23 3.89
C LEU A 99 15.24 -11.52 3.41
N ALA A 100 16.07 -10.49 3.21
CA ALA A 100 17.45 -10.68 2.76
C ALA A 100 18.26 -11.53 3.74
N LEU A 101 18.24 -11.19 5.03
CA LEU A 101 18.92 -11.99 6.06
C LEU A 101 18.33 -13.39 6.22
N GLY A 102 17.01 -13.51 6.10
CA GLY A 102 16.30 -14.78 6.13
C GLY A 102 16.76 -15.71 5.02
N LEU A 103 16.80 -15.22 3.79
CA LEU A 103 17.23 -15.97 2.60
C LEU A 103 18.72 -16.34 2.66
N ILE A 104 19.60 -15.38 2.97
CA ILE A 104 21.06 -15.64 3.11
C ILE A 104 21.30 -16.77 4.12
N LYS A 105 20.61 -16.74 5.26
CA LYS A 105 20.75 -17.77 6.30
C LYS A 105 20.20 -19.13 5.85
N GLN A 106 19.11 -19.14 5.07
CA GLN A 106 18.54 -20.38 4.54
C GLN A 106 19.52 -21.06 3.58
N PHE A 107 20.08 -20.32 2.61
CA PHE A 107 21.01 -20.88 1.61
C PHE A 107 22.40 -21.20 2.16
N ARG A 108 22.86 -20.52 3.23
CA ARG A 108 24.15 -20.85 3.87
C ARG A 108 24.11 -22.09 4.75
N HIS A 109 22.93 -22.52 5.21
CA HIS A 109 22.77 -23.76 6.01
C HIS A 109 22.52 -25.01 5.14
N GLU A 110 22.25 -24.84 3.85
CA GLU A 110 22.13 -25.94 2.87
C GLU A 110 23.47 -26.26 2.18
N LYS A 111 24.58 -25.65 2.63
CA LYS A 111 25.96 -26.05 2.34
C LYS A 111 26.62 -26.58 3.60
#